data_AF-A0A7K0UYU4-F1
#
_entry.id   AF-A0A7K0UYU4-F1
#
_cell.length_a   1.000
_cell.length_b   1.000
_cell.length_c   1.000
_cell.angle_alpha   90.00
_cell.angle_beta   90.00
_cell.angle_gamma   90.00
#
_symmetry.space_group_name_H-M   'P 1'
#
loop_
_entity.id
_entity.type
_entity.pdbx_description
1 polymer ?
#
loop_
_entity_poly.entity_id
_entity_poly.type
_entity_poly.pdbx_seq_one_letter_code
_entity_poly.pdbx_strand_id
1 'polypeptide(L)' 'MNRFAVVDTETTGFGKTDRIIEIGIVLVDGNEIIQEWETLINPERDISNSNIHGITSEIVSLAP' A
#
# COMPACT_ATOMS: atom_id res chain seq x y z
N MET A 1 -0.10 -26.54 -7.24
CA MET A 1 -0.73 -25.69 -6.22
C MET A 1 0.36 -25.09 -5.38
N ASN A 2 0.87 -23.94 -5.80
CA ASN A 2 1.76 -23.11 -5.00
C ASN A 2 1.12 -21.74 -4.97
N ARG A 3 0.56 -21.37 -3.82
CA ARG A 3 -0.09 -20.08 -3.65
C ARG A 3 0.87 -19.09 -3.00
N PHE A 4 1.02 -17.93 -3.64
CA PHE A 4 1.78 -16.82 -3.12
C PHE A 4 0.88 -15.60 -2.98
N ALA A 5 1.12 -14.81 -1.95
CA ALA A 5 0.65 -13.43 -1.89
C ALA A 5 1.85 -12.54 -2.22
N VAL A 6 1.74 -11.76 -3.29
CA VAL A 6 2.67 -10.68 -3.59
C VAL A 6 2.09 -9.44 -2.94
N VAL A 7 2.87 -8.79 -2.08
CA VAL A 7 2.45 -7.61 -1.33
C VAL A 7 3.39 -6.47 -1.69
N ASP A 8 2.81 -5.33 -2.01
CA ASP A 8 3.50 -4.07 -2.22
C ASP A 8 2.90 -3.01 -1.30
N THR A 9 3.74 -2.05 -0.87
CA THR A 9 3.32 -1.01 0.06
C THR A 9 3.94 0.33 -0.29
N GLU A 10 3.12 1.38 -0.28
CA GLU A 10 3.60 2.75 -0.25
C GLU A 10 3.67 3.24 1.20
N THR A 11 4.59 4.17 1.46
CA THR A 11 4.86 4.65 2.83
C THR A 11 5.09 6.15 2.89
N THR A 12 5.00 6.72 4.09
CA THR A 12 5.38 8.13 4.34
C THR A 12 6.89 8.37 4.23
N GLY A 13 7.71 7.34 4.01
CA GLY A 13 9.18 7.40 3.92
C GLY A 13 9.87 6.07 4.30
N PHE A 14 11.21 6.05 4.29
CA PHE A 14 12.03 4.85 4.55
C PHE A 14 12.52 4.72 6.01
N GLY A 15 12.09 5.60 6.91
CA GLY A 15 12.49 5.64 8.30
C GLY A 15 11.79 4.59 9.16
N LYS A 16 12.38 4.26 10.32
CA LYS A 16 11.81 3.29 11.27
C LYS A 16 10.44 3.68 11.84
N THR A 17 10.08 4.95 11.76
CA THR A 17 8.82 5.52 12.27
C THR A 17 7.84 5.86 11.15
N ASP A 18 8.21 5.65 9.90
CA ASP A 18 7.33 5.88 8.76
C ASP A 18 6.23 4.82 8.70
N ARG A 19 5.09 5.24 8.15
CA ARG A 19 3.84 4.49 8.19
C ARG A 19 3.44 4.12 6.78
N ILE A 20 2.76 2.99 6.65
CA ILE A 20 2.16 2.55 5.39
C ILE A 20 0.99 3.48 5.06
N ILE A 21 0.84 3.83 3.78
CA ILE A 21 -0.26 4.65 3.26
C ILE A 21 -1.09 3.91 2.20
N GLU A 22 -0.59 2.80 1.68
CA GLU A 22 -1.29 1.91 0.76
C GLU A 22 -0.76 0.47 0.92
N ILE A 23 -1.65 -0.51 0.77
CA ILE A 23 -1.28 -1.92 0.63
C ILE A 23 -1.97 -2.47 -0.62
N GLY A 24 -1.18 -3.00 -1.55
CA GLY A 24 -1.64 -3.81 -2.67
C GLY A 24 -1.29 -5.28 -2.45
N ILE A 25 -2.23 -6.19 -2.73
CA ILE A 25 -2.06 -7.63 -2.59
C ILE A 25 -2.55 -8.34 -3.85
N VAL A 26 -1.70 -9.18 -4.42
CA VAL A 26 -2.05 -10.09 -5.51
C VAL A 26 -1.86 -11.53 -5.05
N LEU A 27 -2.91 -12.34 -5.13
CA LEU A 27 -2.84 -13.78 -4.90
C LEU A 27 -2.57 -14.50 -6.22
N VAL A 28 -1.52 -15.32 -6.24
CA VAL A 28 -1.08 -16.07 -7.41
C VAL A 28 -1.13 -17.57 -7.09
N ASP A 29 -1.70 -18.40 -7.98
CA ASP A 29 -1.62 -19.87 -7.91
C ASP A 29 -0.91 -20.40 -9.15
N GLY A 30 0.33 -20.86 -8.99
CA GLY A 30 1.20 -21.18 -10.14
C GLY A 30 1.61 -19.91 -10.88
N ASN A 31 1.14 -19.74 -12.13
CA ASN A 31 1.41 -18.57 -12.97
C ASN A 31 0.18 -17.67 -13.17
N GLU A 32 -0.93 -17.99 -12.52
CA GLU A 32 -2.20 -17.28 -12.69
C GLU A 32 -2.47 -16.37 -11.49
N ILE A 33 -2.88 -15.13 -11.77
CA ILE A 33 -3.44 -14.23 -10.76
C ILE A 33 -4.88 -14.67 -10.50
N ILE A 34 -5.20 -14.94 -9.25
CA ILE A 34 -6.52 -15.44 -8.85
C ILE A 34 -7.32 -14.43 -8.04
N GLN A 35 -6.67 -13.41 -7.45
CA GLN A 35 -7.32 -12.35 -6.72
C GLN A 35 -6.41 -11.13 -6.60
N GLU A 36 -7.02 -9.95 -6.61
CA GLU A 36 -6.36 -8.68 -6.31
C GLU A 36 -7.17 -7.97 -5.22
N TRP A 37 -6.46 -7.25 -4.35
CA TRP A 37 -7.05 -6.41 -3.32
C TRP A 37 -6.12 -5.24 -3.04
N GLU A 38 -6.69 -4.07 -2.82
CA GLU A 38 -5.94 -2.88 -2.44
C GLU A 38 -6.73 -2.05 -1.42
N THR A 39 -6.00 -1.29 -0.62
CA THR A 39 -6.60 -0.25 0.20
C THR A 39 -5.60 0.86 0.49
N LEU A 40 -6.11 2.08 0.55
CA LEU A 40 -5.40 3.19 1.15
C LEU A 40 -5.52 3.11 2.66
N ILE A 41 -4.55 3.67 3.38
CA ILE A 41 -4.50 3.69 4.84
C ILE A 41 -4.25 5.12 5.29
N ASN A 42 -5.02 5.59 6.28
CA ASN A 42 -4.73 6.87 6.90
C ASN A 42 -3.53 6.69 7.84
N PRO A 43 -2.35 7.27 7.56
CA PRO A 43 -1.19 7.09 8.41
C PRO A 43 -1.30 7.90 9.70
N GLU A 44 -2.34 8.70 9.91
CA GLU A 44 -2.51 9.64 11.03
C GLU A 44 -1.29 10.56 11.23
N ARG A 45 -0.65 10.97 10.12
CA ARG A 45 0.46 11.91 10.06
C ARG A 45 0.61 12.51 8.67
N ASP A 46 1.46 13.54 8.56
CA ASP A 46 1.75 14.18 7.27
C ASP A 46 2.53 13.27 6.32
N ILE A 47 2.19 13.36 5.03
CA ILE A 47 2.86 12.68 3.90
C ILE A 47 3.69 13.71 3.14
N SER A 48 5.00 13.77 3.39
CA SER A 48 5.91 14.74 2.76
C SER A 48 6.51 14.28 1.43
N ASN A 49 6.37 13.01 1.08
CA ASN A 49 6.97 12.36 -0.09
C ASN A 49 5.96 12.05 -1.20
N SER A 50 4.80 12.71 -1.20
CA SER A 50 3.74 12.51 -2.20
C SER A 50 4.20 12.71 -3.64
N ASN A 51 5.31 13.40 -3.88
CA ASN A 51 5.94 13.52 -5.20
C ASN A 51 6.55 12.21 -5.73
N ILE A 52 6.66 11.16 -4.91
CA ILE A 52 7.18 9.84 -5.31
C ILE A 52 6.07 8.95 -5.85
N HIS A 53 4.96 8.82 -5.12
CA HIS A 53 3.87 7.87 -5.39
C HIS A 53 2.52 8.55 -5.71
N GLY A 54 2.40 9.87 -5.53
CA GLY A 54 1.19 10.64 -5.88
C GLY A 54 0.08 10.65 -4.82
N ILE A 55 0.26 9.96 -3.70
CA ILE A 55 -0.74 9.87 -2.62
C ILE A 55 -0.54 11.03 -1.64
N THR A 56 -1.56 11.86 -1.46
CA THR A 56 -1.53 13.01 -0.55
C THR A 56 -2.34 12.76 0.72
N SER A 57 -2.11 13.57 1.76
CA SER A 57 -2.86 13.49 3.03
C SER A 57 -4.37 13.63 2.83
N GLU A 58 -4.81 14.40 1.83
CA GLU A 58 -6.23 14.58 1.52
C GLU A 58 -6.86 13.28 1.00
N ILE A 59 -6.14 12.55 0.15
CA ILE A 59 -6.60 11.29 -0.46
C ILE A 59 -6.85 10.23 0.62
N VAL A 60 -5.96 10.13 1.60
CA VAL A 60 -6.04 9.12 2.67
C VAL A 60 -6.85 9.59 3.89
N SER A 61 -7.42 10.79 3.88
CA SER A 61 -8.05 11.37 5.07
C SER A 61 -9.23 10.56 5.63
N LEU A 62 -9.94 9.85 4.77
CA LEU A 62 -11.06 8.97 5.12
C LEU A 62 -10.74 7.48 4.90
N ALA A 63 -9.48 7.17 4.58
CA ALA A 63 -9.03 5.80 4.49
C ALA A 63 -9.10 5.12 5.88
N PRO A 64 -9.27 3.78 5.92
CA PRO A 64 -9.29 3.03 7.16
C PRO A 64 -8.02 3.19 8.01
#